data_AF-A0A8C9LEM7-F1
#
_entry.id   AF-A0A8C9LEM7-F1
#
_cell.length_a   1.000
_cell.length_b   1.000
_cell.length_c   1.000
_cell.angle_alpha   90.00
_cell.angle_beta   90.00
_cell.angle_gamma   90.00
#
_symmetry.space_group_name_H-M   'P 1'
#
loop_
_entity.id
_entity.type
_entity.pdbx_description
1 polymer ?
#
loop_
_entity_poly.entity_id
_entity_poly.type
_entity_poly.pdbx_seq_one_letter_code
_entity_poly.pdbx_strand_id
1 'polypeptide(L)'
;CYPLFISIDKISSEPSLLQEHYEKYDGFVILHGTDTMAYTASALSFMCENLGKTVVLTGSQVPIYELQNDGRANLLGALLFAGQFVIPEVCLPVKTISTATLLPLARTHTYILKISGRISFISLFCLVFKQVKAFLQPPIEGIVLETYGSGNAPNSREDLLEELKRATERKVVILNCTQCLRGSVKKVYATGQTLADVGVIPGCDMTPEAALTKLSYTLSKSELSWEEKRRSFYDLDFNHITGKADIKSLFLFVSQELEAVRDALIPPLACAAAKLGDIDALRAIAEMGGNLSCEDYDGRTPLHVAASEGHLPLVEYLLTSGATVYARDRYGSTPLMNAIQHIQVINLLRETGAHLSSHDLENTGTMLCSLAAKGDVDGLYAWYLAGADLEQTGYDGKNALQVAKATGHKEVLDFLRQKQQKKVRLRFQGPGF
;
A
#
# COMPACT_ATOMS: atom_id res chain seq x y z
N CYS A 1 -9.27 -0.83 11.62
CA CYS A 1 -8.55 -2.01 11.12
C CYS A 1 -7.17 -1.53 10.66
N TYR A 2 -6.10 -1.96 11.34
CA TYR A 2 -4.73 -1.58 10.97
C TYR A 2 -4.13 -2.74 10.16
N PRO A 3 -3.93 -2.64 8.84
CA PRO A 3 -3.16 -3.63 8.10
C PRO A 3 -1.65 -3.32 8.23
N LEU A 4 -0.85 -4.34 8.52
CA LEU A 4 0.61 -4.22 8.51
C LEU A 4 1.13 -4.20 7.06
N PHE A 5 2.03 -3.25 6.76
CA PHE A 5 2.75 -3.20 5.50
C PHE A 5 4.02 -4.05 5.58
N ILE A 6 4.11 -5.06 4.74
CA ILE A 6 5.28 -5.93 4.62
C ILE A 6 5.82 -5.79 3.19
N SER A 7 7.01 -5.19 3.05
CA SER A 7 7.75 -5.10 1.77
C SER A 7 8.99 -5.96 1.90
N ILE A 8 9.05 -7.10 1.21
CA ILE A 8 10.20 -8.01 1.32
C ILE A 8 10.55 -8.61 -0.04
N ASP A 9 11.84 -8.61 -0.37
CA ASP A 9 12.44 -9.23 -1.56
C ASP A 9 12.76 -10.75 -1.39
N LYS A 10 12.48 -11.35 -0.22
CA LYS A 10 12.88 -12.74 0.11
C LYS A 10 11.80 -13.54 0.84
N ILE A 11 11.38 -14.65 0.23
CA ILE A 11 10.42 -15.65 0.73
C ILE A 11 10.71 -16.11 2.18
N SER A 12 11.97 -16.09 2.63
CA SER A 12 12.40 -16.67 3.91
C SER A 12 12.02 -15.88 5.18
N SER A 13 11.67 -14.59 5.07
CA SER A 13 11.45 -13.72 6.24
C SER A 13 9.98 -13.31 6.48
N GLU A 14 9.10 -13.56 5.52
CA GLU A 14 7.69 -13.15 5.59
C GLU A 14 6.89 -13.89 6.69
N PRO A 15 7.02 -15.22 6.88
CA PRO A 15 6.22 -15.98 7.84
C PRO A 15 6.51 -15.60 9.29
N SER A 16 7.78 -15.30 9.61
CA SER A 16 8.19 -14.85 10.94
C SER A 16 7.58 -13.49 11.30
N LEU A 17 7.45 -12.59 10.32
CA LEU A 17 6.88 -11.26 10.53
C LEU A 17 5.37 -11.33 10.73
N LEU A 18 4.69 -12.16 9.93
CA LEU A 18 3.27 -12.46 10.12
C LEU A 18 3.01 -13.04 11.52
N GLN A 19 3.85 -13.96 11.98
CA GLN A 19 3.73 -14.58 13.30
C GLN A 19 3.93 -13.57 14.44
N GLU A 20 4.96 -12.72 14.37
CA GLU A 20 5.25 -11.71 15.41
C GLU A 20 4.11 -10.69 15.58
N HIS A 21 3.45 -10.36 14.47
CA HIS A 21 2.40 -9.34 14.43
C HIS A 21 0.98 -9.93 14.35
N TYR A 22 0.84 -11.25 14.45
CA TYR A 22 -0.42 -11.93 14.20
C TYR A 22 -1.54 -11.43 15.12
N GLU A 23 -1.26 -11.27 16.41
CA GLU A 23 -2.25 -10.81 17.41
C GLU A 23 -2.58 -9.31 17.30
N LYS A 24 -1.70 -8.51 16.69
CA LYS A 24 -1.84 -7.04 16.68
C LYS A 24 -2.78 -6.51 15.60
N TYR A 25 -3.02 -7.29 14.54
CA TYR A 25 -3.70 -6.83 13.33
C TYR A 25 -4.82 -7.79 12.89
N ASP A 26 -5.87 -7.27 12.28
CA ASP A 26 -7.05 -8.05 11.87
C ASP A 26 -6.88 -8.74 10.51
N GLY A 27 -5.94 -8.25 9.70
CA GLY A 27 -5.61 -8.77 8.37
C GLY A 27 -4.26 -8.23 7.90
N PHE A 28 -3.71 -8.83 6.85
CA PHE A 28 -2.36 -8.56 6.36
C PHE A 28 -2.37 -8.26 4.87
N VAL A 29 -1.60 -7.25 4.46
CA VAL A 29 -1.33 -6.95 3.05
C VAL A 29 0.17 -6.99 2.82
N ILE A 30 0.60 -7.85 1.90
CA ILE A 30 2.00 -8.07 1.55
C ILE A 30 2.24 -7.48 0.17
N LEU A 31 3.15 -6.51 0.09
CA LEU A 31 3.60 -5.94 -1.18
C LEU A 31 4.71 -6.82 -1.74
N HIS A 32 4.49 -7.36 -2.94
CA HIS A 32 5.40 -8.32 -3.54
C HIS A 32 5.56 -8.08 -5.05
N GLY A 33 6.76 -8.35 -5.59
CA GLY A 33 7.01 -8.30 -7.02
C GLY A 33 6.18 -9.33 -7.78
N THR A 34 5.66 -8.98 -8.96
CA THR A 34 4.74 -9.84 -9.72
C THR A 34 5.37 -11.15 -10.19
N ASP A 35 6.69 -11.18 -10.42
CA ASP A 35 7.39 -12.29 -11.05
C ASP A 35 7.34 -13.59 -10.24
N THR A 36 7.40 -13.49 -8.92
CA THR A 36 7.43 -14.64 -8.00
C THR A 36 6.24 -14.66 -7.03
N MET A 37 5.27 -13.77 -7.21
CA MET A 37 4.11 -13.62 -6.31
C MET A 37 3.30 -14.90 -6.14
N ALA A 38 3.10 -15.67 -7.21
CA ALA A 38 2.37 -16.93 -7.16
C ALA A 38 3.09 -18.01 -6.32
N TYR A 39 4.43 -18.04 -6.37
CA TYR A 39 5.24 -18.93 -5.53
C TYR A 39 5.13 -18.53 -4.06
N THR A 40 5.24 -17.24 -3.76
CA THR A 40 5.14 -16.73 -2.39
C THR A 40 3.75 -16.95 -1.80
N ALA A 41 2.69 -16.68 -2.58
CA ALA A 41 1.32 -16.93 -2.15
C ALA A 41 1.07 -18.42 -1.86
N SER A 42 1.58 -19.30 -2.71
CA SER A 42 1.54 -20.74 -2.48
C SER A 42 2.35 -21.12 -1.25
N ALA A 43 3.55 -20.55 -1.05
CA ALA A 43 4.39 -20.81 0.12
C ALA A 43 3.67 -20.46 1.41
N LEU A 44 3.10 -19.26 1.48
CA LEU A 44 2.35 -18.80 2.64
C LEU A 44 1.11 -19.66 2.90
N SER A 45 0.42 -20.15 1.86
CA SER A 45 -0.76 -21.01 2.06
C SER A 45 -0.42 -22.33 2.75
N PHE A 46 0.78 -22.88 2.53
CA PHE A 46 1.27 -24.07 3.24
C PHE A 46 1.96 -23.75 4.57
N MET A 47 2.67 -22.63 4.67
CA MET A 47 3.42 -22.25 5.88
C MET A 47 2.53 -21.76 7.01
N CYS A 48 1.44 -21.05 6.68
CA CYS A 48 0.47 -20.53 7.63
C CYS A 48 -0.69 -21.52 7.81
N GLU A 49 -0.44 -22.65 8.47
CA GLU A 49 -1.51 -23.59 8.75
C GLU A 49 -2.56 -22.95 9.68
N ASN A 50 -3.83 -23.13 9.31
CA ASN A 50 -4.97 -22.68 10.10
C ASN A 50 -5.00 -21.17 10.31
N LEU A 51 -4.70 -20.45 9.23
CA LEU A 51 -4.81 -19.01 9.16
C LEU A 51 -6.24 -18.56 9.51
N GLY A 52 -6.44 -17.82 10.59
CA GLY A 52 -7.74 -17.27 10.99
C GLY A 52 -8.04 -15.86 10.46
N LYS A 53 -7.14 -15.28 9.65
CA LYS A 53 -7.16 -13.87 9.22
C LYS A 53 -6.85 -13.77 7.73
N THR A 54 -7.33 -12.71 7.08
CA THR A 54 -7.09 -12.49 5.66
C THR A 54 -5.64 -12.08 5.41
N VAL A 55 -4.95 -12.77 4.51
CA VAL A 55 -3.61 -12.40 4.02
C VAL A 55 -3.70 -12.16 2.53
N VAL A 56 -3.41 -10.94 2.08
CA VAL A 56 -3.50 -10.56 0.66
C VAL A 56 -2.12 -10.20 0.15
N LEU A 57 -1.66 -10.84 -0.92
CA LEU A 57 -0.44 -10.45 -1.64
C LEU A 57 -0.85 -9.55 -2.81
N THR A 58 -0.20 -8.42 -2.99
CA THR A 58 -0.48 -7.49 -4.09
C THR A 58 0.81 -6.87 -4.61
N GLY A 59 0.77 -6.38 -5.84
CA GLY A 59 1.94 -5.81 -6.52
C GLY A 59 1.52 -4.97 -7.72
N SER A 60 2.49 -4.47 -8.46
CA SER A 60 2.25 -3.63 -9.63
C SER A 60 3.25 -3.91 -10.74
N GLN A 61 2.81 -3.80 -11.99
CA GLN A 61 3.71 -3.85 -13.15
C GLN A 61 4.44 -2.53 -13.33
N VAL A 62 3.79 -1.42 -12.97
CA VAL A 62 4.35 -0.08 -13.04
C VAL A 62 4.55 0.47 -11.62
N PRO A 63 5.69 1.12 -11.31
CA PRO A 63 5.90 1.73 -10.01
C PRO A 63 4.81 2.75 -9.64
N ILE A 64 4.42 2.77 -8.36
CA ILE A 64 3.27 3.55 -7.88
C ILE A 64 3.43 5.09 -8.04
N TYR A 65 4.67 5.56 -8.18
CA TYR A 65 4.99 6.97 -8.38
C TYR A 65 4.78 7.43 -9.83
N GLU A 66 4.68 6.53 -10.80
CA GLU A 66 4.37 6.90 -12.19
C GLU A 66 2.89 7.27 -12.35
N LEU A 67 2.58 8.20 -13.25
CA LEU A 67 1.22 8.74 -13.42
C LEU A 67 0.21 7.67 -13.84
N GLN A 68 0.58 6.82 -14.80
CA GLN A 68 -0.25 5.70 -15.26
C GLN A 68 0.29 4.40 -14.67
N ASN A 69 -0.26 3.99 -13.52
CA ASN A 69 0.13 2.76 -12.86
C ASN A 69 -1.08 1.93 -12.41
N ASP A 70 -0.87 0.63 -12.28
CA ASP A 70 -1.80 -0.33 -11.71
C ASP A 70 -1.66 -0.47 -10.18
N GLY A 71 -0.52 -0.07 -9.62
CA GLY A 71 -0.20 -0.25 -8.20
C GLY A 71 -1.14 0.47 -7.23
N ARG A 72 -1.63 1.66 -7.57
CA ARG A 72 -2.60 2.39 -6.73
C ARG A 72 -3.89 1.61 -6.54
N ALA A 73 -4.47 1.11 -7.65
CA ALA A 73 -5.70 0.33 -7.62
C ALA A 73 -5.48 -1.04 -6.94
N ASN A 74 -4.36 -1.71 -7.22
CA ASN A 74 -4.04 -3.01 -6.66
C ASN A 74 -3.81 -2.97 -5.14
N LEU A 75 -3.10 -1.95 -4.65
CA LEU A 75 -2.89 -1.75 -3.21
C LEU A 75 -4.20 -1.40 -2.51
N LEU A 76 -5.00 -0.50 -3.10
CA LEU A 76 -6.26 -0.10 -2.52
C LEU A 76 -7.24 -1.27 -2.39
N GLY A 77 -7.39 -2.05 -3.47
CA GLY A 77 -8.23 -3.23 -3.47
C GLY A 77 -7.80 -4.26 -2.42
N ALA A 78 -6.49 -4.46 -2.25
CA ALA A 78 -5.96 -5.38 -1.24
C ALA A 78 -6.25 -4.94 0.20
N LEU A 79 -6.08 -3.64 0.50
CA LEU A 79 -6.37 -3.08 1.83
C LEU A 79 -7.86 -3.17 2.18
N LEU A 80 -8.73 -2.83 1.24
CA LEU A 80 -10.17 -2.96 1.42
C LEU A 80 -10.57 -4.41 1.67
N PHE A 81 -10.01 -5.32 0.87
CA PHE A 81 -10.30 -6.74 1.00
C PHE A 81 -9.88 -7.31 2.35
N ALA A 82 -8.64 -7.02 2.79
CA ALA A 82 -8.13 -7.49 4.07
C ALA A 82 -8.83 -6.82 5.28
N GLY A 83 -9.30 -5.59 5.12
CA GLY A 83 -9.92 -4.82 6.20
C GLY A 83 -11.43 -5.08 6.38
N GLN A 84 -12.14 -5.45 5.32
CA GLN A 84 -13.60 -5.64 5.34
C GLN A 84 -14.02 -7.12 5.44
N PHE A 85 -13.23 -8.04 4.89
CA PHE A 85 -13.55 -9.46 4.86
C PHE A 85 -12.61 -10.25 5.75
N VAL A 86 -13.16 -11.23 6.47
CA VAL A 86 -12.39 -12.25 7.20
C VAL A 86 -12.43 -13.53 6.38
N ILE A 87 -11.49 -13.64 5.44
CA ILE A 87 -11.30 -14.83 4.61
C ILE A 87 -10.03 -15.50 5.14
N PRO A 88 -10.13 -16.67 5.79
CA PRO A 88 -9.01 -17.36 6.43
C PRO A 88 -8.05 -18.01 5.41
N GLU A 89 -7.62 -17.26 4.38
CA GLU A 89 -6.81 -17.74 3.26
C GLU A 89 -5.78 -16.70 2.81
N VAL A 90 -4.81 -17.20 2.05
CA VAL A 90 -3.86 -16.37 1.32
C VAL A 90 -4.43 -16.07 -0.07
N CYS A 91 -4.64 -14.78 -0.37
CA CYS A 91 -5.36 -14.30 -1.55
C CYS A 91 -4.47 -13.47 -2.49
N LEU A 92 -4.79 -13.54 -3.79
CA LEU A 92 -4.18 -12.72 -4.85
C LEU A 92 -5.27 -11.90 -5.59
N PRO A 93 -5.20 -10.56 -5.57
CA PRO A 93 -6.06 -9.69 -6.35
C PRO A 93 -5.47 -9.52 -7.75
N VAL A 94 -5.74 -10.47 -8.63
CA VAL A 94 -5.68 -10.21 -10.08
C VAL A 94 -7.07 -9.69 -10.47
N LYS A 95 -7.27 -9.07 -11.64
CA LYS A 95 -8.57 -8.53 -12.15
C LYS A 95 -9.79 -9.46 -12.00
N THR A 96 -9.60 -10.69 -11.57
CA THR A 96 -10.58 -11.55 -10.89
C THR A 96 -9.89 -12.18 -9.68
N ILE A 97 -10.40 -11.98 -8.46
CA ILE A 97 -9.84 -12.57 -7.22
C ILE A 97 -9.73 -14.09 -7.42
N SER A 98 -8.51 -14.62 -7.31
CA SER A 98 -8.24 -16.07 -7.38
C SER A 98 -7.59 -16.51 -6.08
N THR A 99 -8.15 -17.53 -5.44
CA THR A 99 -7.59 -18.18 -4.24
C THR A 99 -6.27 -18.87 -4.60
N ALA A 100 -5.18 -18.60 -3.87
CA ALA A 100 -3.86 -19.10 -4.23
C ALA A 100 -3.73 -20.62 -4.07
N THR A 101 -4.37 -21.23 -3.07
CA THR A 101 -4.55 -22.68 -2.93
C THR A 101 -5.63 -22.93 -1.87
N LEU A 102 -6.74 -23.56 -2.21
CA LEU A 102 -7.84 -23.85 -1.27
C LEU A 102 -7.51 -25.12 -0.46
N LEU A 103 -6.99 -24.97 0.76
CA LEU A 103 -6.75 -26.08 1.70
C LEU A 103 -7.85 -26.15 2.78
N PRO A 104 -8.23 -27.35 3.25
CA PRO A 104 -9.26 -27.51 4.28
C PRO A 104 -8.79 -27.05 5.68
N LEU A 105 -9.70 -26.36 6.38
CA LEU A 105 -9.55 -25.82 7.73
C LEU A 105 -9.39 -26.93 8.79
N ALA A 106 -8.28 -26.94 9.53
CA ALA A 106 -8.12 -27.67 10.79
C ALA A 106 -7.93 -26.70 11.97
N ARG A 107 -8.07 -27.18 13.22
CA ARG A 107 -8.32 -26.31 14.41
C ARG A 107 -7.08 -25.96 15.27
N THR A 108 -5.86 -26.02 14.74
CA THR A 108 -4.63 -25.79 15.55
C THR A 108 -3.58 -24.96 14.82
N HIS A 109 -3.35 -23.70 15.21
CA HIS A 109 -2.40 -22.79 14.55
C HIS A 109 -0.95 -23.31 14.63
N THR A 110 -0.36 -23.67 13.49
CA THR A 110 1.03 -24.14 13.40
C THR A 110 1.76 -23.42 12.26
N TYR A 111 2.85 -22.73 12.57
CA TYR A 111 3.69 -22.08 11.56
C TYR A 111 4.90 -22.97 11.27
N ILE A 112 5.01 -23.45 10.02
CA ILE A 112 6.17 -24.25 9.60
C ILE A 112 7.19 -23.33 8.91
N LEU A 113 8.28 -23.04 9.61
CA LEU A 113 9.35 -22.13 9.15
C LEU A 113 10.43 -22.80 8.28
N LYS A 114 10.26 -24.09 7.95
CA LYS A 114 11.28 -24.88 7.24
C LYS A 114 10.71 -25.40 5.92
N ILE A 115 11.34 -25.00 4.83
CA ILE A 115 11.04 -25.39 3.45
C ILE A 115 12.31 -26.05 2.88
N SER A 116 12.17 -27.20 2.20
CA SER A 116 13.35 -27.93 1.67
C SER A 116 13.85 -27.32 0.36
N GLY A 117 15.09 -26.81 0.34
CA GLY A 117 15.73 -26.25 -0.86
C GLY A 117 16.23 -27.29 -1.88
N ARG A 118 15.97 -28.59 -1.67
CA ARG A 118 16.45 -29.70 -2.53
C ARG A 118 15.40 -30.17 -3.52
N ILE A 119 14.65 -29.22 -4.07
CA ILE A 119 13.59 -29.47 -5.03
C ILE A 119 13.87 -28.72 -6.34
N SER A 120 13.31 -29.20 -7.44
CA SER A 120 13.45 -28.56 -8.74
C SER A 120 12.21 -28.78 -9.60
N PHE A 121 12.10 -28.01 -10.67
CA PHE A 121 11.06 -28.19 -11.69
C PHE A 121 11.71 -28.53 -13.04
N ILE A 122 11.06 -29.38 -13.82
CA ILE A 122 11.53 -29.81 -15.14
C ILE A 122 10.34 -29.82 -16.09
N SER A 123 10.44 -29.06 -17.18
CA SER A 123 9.46 -29.10 -18.27
C SER A 123 9.91 -30.09 -19.34
N LEU A 124 9.06 -31.04 -19.73
CA LEU A 124 9.41 -32.14 -20.64
C LEU A 124 9.57 -31.71 -22.11
N PHE A 125 9.70 -30.42 -22.39
CA PHE A 125 9.87 -29.88 -23.73
C PHE A 125 11.26 -30.16 -24.29
N CYS A 126 11.35 -31.04 -25.29
CA CYS A 126 12.54 -31.34 -26.08
C CYS A 126 13.84 -31.58 -25.27
N LEU A 127 13.74 -32.12 -24.05
CA LEU A 127 14.92 -32.40 -23.24
C LEU A 127 15.70 -33.61 -23.78
N VAL A 128 17.02 -33.44 -23.83
CA VAL A 128 17.94 -34.53 -24.12
C VAL A 128 18.08 -35.38 -22.85
N PHE A 129 18.06 -36.71 -22.98
CA PHE A 129 18.18 -37.67 -21.87
C PHE A 129 19.25 -37.29 -20.82
N LYS A 130 20.41 -36.82 -21.30
CA LYS A 130 21.54 -36.40 -20.47
C LYS A 130 21.19 -35.28 -19.47
N GLN A 131 20.30 -34.36 -19.85
CA GLN A 131 19.86 -33.25 -18.99
C GLN A 131 18.97 -33.79 -17.87
N VAL A 132 17.97 -34.61 -18.20
CA VAL A 132 17.08 -35.23 -17.20
C VAL A 132 17.88 -36.07 -16.20
N LYS A 133 18.83 -36.87 -16.69
CA LYS A 133 19.71 -37.67 -15.84
C LYS A 133 20.54 -36.81 -14.89
N ALA A 134 21.09 -35.68 -15.36
CA ALA A 134 21.85 -34.74 -14.53
C ALA A 134 20.96 -34.09 -13.46
N PHE A 135 19.76 -33.65 -13.84
CA PHE A 135 18.79 -33.07 -12.91
C PHE A 135 18.27 -34.06 -11.85
N LEU A 136 18.28 -35.36 -12.11
CA LEU A 136 17.85 -36.35 -11.13
C LEU A 136 18.98 -36.77 -10.17
N GLN A 137 20.22 -36.30 -10.34
CA GLN A 137 21.32 -36.68 -9.46
C GLN A 137 21.15 -36.12 -8.03
N PRO A 138 21.74 -36.77 -7.00
CA PRO A 138 21.80 -36.21 -5.66
C PRO A 138 22.38 -34.77 -5.68
N PRO A 139 21.90 -33.85 -4.83
CA PRO A 139 21.12 -34.05 -3.61
C PRO A 139 19.60 -33.85 -3.74
N ILE A 140 19.02 -33.96 -4.94
CA ILE A 140 17.58 -33.67 -5.15
C ILE A 140 16.67 -34.72 -4.48
N GLU A 141 15.66 -34.23 -3.77
CA GLU A 141 14.70 -35.02 -2.99
C GLU A 141 13.28 -35.00 -3.61
N GLY A 142 12.97 -33.98 -4.43
CA GLY A 142 11.70 -33.92 -5.15
C GLY A 142 11.73 -33.08 -6.42
N ILE A 143 10.94 -33.48 -7.41
CA ILE A 143 10.79 -32.78 -8.69
C ILE A 143 9.32 -32.57 -9.07
N VAL A 144 9.00 -31.38 -9.60
CA VAL A 144 7.79 -31.15 -10.38
C VAL A 144 8.11 -31.33 -11.86
N LEU A 145 7.40 -32.26 -12.50
CA LEU A 145 7.50 -32.60 -13.91
C LEU A 145 6.33 -31.98 -14.65
N GLU A 146 6.57 -31.11 -15.61
CA GLU A 146 5.51 -30.58 -16.46
C GLU A 146 5.41 -31.36 -17.76
N THR A 147 4.24 -31.95 -18.01
CA THR A 147 3.97 -32.80 -19.16
C THR A 147 2.86 -32.23 -20.04
N TYR A 148 2.71 -32.81 -21.24
CA TYR A 148 1.78 -32.29 -22.23
C TYR A 148 0.33 -32.68 -21.93
N GLY A 149 -0.59 -31.76 -22.21
CA GLY A 149 -2.03 -32.03 -22.22
C GLY A 149 -2.54 -32.57 -20.88
N SER A 150 -3.11 -33.77 -20.88
CA SER A 150 -3.70 -34.39 -19.69
C SER A 150 -2.68 -35.12 -18.81
N GLY A 151 -1.38 -34.85 -18.94
CA GLY A 151 -0.34 -35.49 -18.14
C GLY A 151 0.55 -36.49 -18.89
N ASN A 152 0.77 -36.30 -20.20
CA ASN A 152 1.35 -37.32 -21.07
C ASN A 152 2.87 -37.16 -21.25
N ALA A 153 3.62 -38.25 -21.12
CA ALA A 153 5.01 -38.33 -21.55
C ALA A 153 5.15 -39.06 -22.91
N PRO A 154 6.24 -38.80 -23.68
CA PRO A 154 6.55 -39.54 -24.89
C PRO A 154 6.76 -41.03 -24.59
N ASN A 155 5.82 -41.89 -24.99
CA ASN A 155 5.93 -43.35 -24.80
C ASN A 155 7.06 -43.99 -25.62
N SER A 156 7.62 -43.28 -26.61
CA SER A 156 8.73 -43.76 -27.44
C SER A 156 10.12 -43.61 -26.80
N ARG A 157 10.19 -43.10 -25.56
CA ARG A 157 11.43 -42.81 -24.84
C ARG A 157 11.54 -43.65 -23.56
N GLU A 158 11.78 -44.95 -23.73
CA GLU A 158 11.99 -45.88 -22.61
C GLU A 158 13.16 -45.47 -21.71
N ASP A 159 14.20 -44.86 -22.30
CA ASP A 159 15.35 -44.31 -21.59
C ASP A 159 14.91 -43.31 -20.50
N LEU A 160 13.99 -42.41 -20.83
CA LEU A 160 13.46 -41.41 -19.90
C LEU A 160 12.65 -42.06 -18.77
N LEU A 161 11.76 -42.99 -19.11
CA LEU A 161 10.91 -43.69 -18.14
C LEU A 161 11.74 -44.49 -17.13
N GLU A 162 12.81 -45.13 -17.59
CA GLU A 162 13.72 -45.88 -16.74
C GLU A 162 14.49 -44.97 -15.77
N GLU A 163 14.96 -43.79 -16.19
CA GLU A 163 15.60 -42.85 -15.26
C GLU A 163 14.62 -42.26 -14.24
N LEU A 164 13.36 -42.01 -14.62
CA LEU A 164 12.31 -41.59 -13.68
C LEU A 164 12.00 -42.68 -12.65
N LYS A 165 11.94 -43.94 -13.08
CA LYS A 165 11.78 -45.10 -12.21
C LYS A 165 12.95 -45.21 -11.22
N ARG A 166 14.19 -45.15 -11.71
CA ARG A 166 15.41 -45.15 -10.87
C ARG A 166 15.46 -44.00 -9.88
N ALA A 167 14.94 -42.82 -10.23
CA ALA A 167 14.84 -41.70 -9.30
C ALA A 167 13.80 -41.98 -8.21
N THR A 168 12.65 -42.55 -8.57
CA THR A 168 11.61 -42.95 -7.61
C THR A 168 12.10 -44.05 -6.65
N GLU A 169 12.86 -45.03 -7.15
CA GLU A 169 13.51 -46.07 -6.33
C GLU A 169 14.55 -45.48 -5.36
N ARG A 170 15.23 -44.40 -5.74
CA ARG A 170 16.09 -43.59 -4.85
C ARG A 170 15.31 -42.70 -3.89
N LYS A 171 13.99 -42.87 -3.80
CA LYS A 171 13.09 -42.11 -2.92
C LYS A 171 12.94 -40.62 -3.30
N VAL A 172 13.22 -40.25 -4.55
CA VAL A 172 12.86 -38.91 -5.07
C VAL A 172 11.35 -38.87 -5.31
N VAL A 173 10.67 -37.84 -4.80
CA VAL A 173 9.23 -37.64 -5.04
C VAL A 173 9.02 -36.86 -6.33
N ILE A 174 8.32 -37.44 -7.30
CA ILE A 174 8.08 -36.82 -8.61
C ILE A 174 6.59 -36.54 -8.77
N LEU A 175 6.22 -35.27 -8.94
CA LEU A 175 4.85 -34.79 -9.18
C LEU A 175 4.67 -34.39 -10.64
N ASN A 176 3.62 -34.87 -11.29
CA ASN A 176 3.32 -34.55 -12.68
C ASN A 176 2.24 -33.46 -12.78
N CYS A 177 2.59 -32.29 -13.31
CA CYS A 177 1.67 -31.20 -13.64
C CYS A 177 1.52 -31.05 -15.15
N THR A 178 0.41 -30.46 -15.58
CA THR A 178 0.21 -30.13 -17.01
C THR A 178 0.86 -28.79 -17.35
N GLN A 179 1.42 -28.68 -18.55
CA GLN A 179 1.87 -27.39 -19.12
C GLN A 179 0.69 -26.50 -19.55
N CYS A 180 -0.52 -27.04 -19.64
CA CYS A 180 -1.69 -26.28 -20.05
C CYS A 180 -2.10 -25.29 -18.96
N LEU A 181 -2.35 -24.03 -19.37
CA LEU A 181 -2.88 -22.98 -18.47
C LEU A 181 -4.19 -23.39 -17.78
N ARG A 182 -4.99 -24.23 -18.43
CA ARG A 182 -6.16 -24.89 -17.84
C ARG A 182 -6.15 -26.37 -18.19
N GLY A 183 -6.31 -27.22 -17.20
CA GLY A 183 -6.33 -28.66 -17.39
C GLY A 183 -6.16 -29.41 -16.07
N SER A 184 -6.21 -30.73 -16.15
CA SER A 184 -5.95 -31.60 -15.01
C SER A 184 -5.22 -32.85 -15.51
N VAL A 185 -4.22 -33.28 -14.77
CA VAL A 185 -3.51 -34.53 -15.00
C VAL A 185 -4.40 -35.69 -14.55
N LYS A 186 -4.85 -36.49 -15.51
CA LYS A 186 -5.76 -37.62 -15.28
C LYS A 186 -5.09 -38.94 -15.61
N LYS A 187 -5.36 -39.99 -14.82
CA LYS A 187 -4.91 -41.37 -15.08
C LYS A 187 -5.63 -42.07 -16.25
N VAL A 188 -6.40 -41.34 -17.06
CA VAL A 188 -7.40 -41.92 -17.97
C VAL A 188 -6.82 -42.33 -19.33
N TYR A 189 -5.63 -41.83 -19.72
CA TYR A 189 -4.97 -42.20 -20.98
C TYR A 189 -3.83 -43.20 -20.77
N ALA A 190 -3.59 -44.08 -21.75
CA ALA A 190 -2.51 -45.06 -21.75
C ALA A 190 -1.12 -44.44 -21.46
N THR A 191 -0.89 -43.20 -21.92
CA THR A 191 0.32 -42.39 -21.70
C THR A 191 0.45 -41.83 -20.27
N GLY A 192 -0.67 -41.53 -19.60
CA GLY A 192 -0.68 -41.08 -18.21
C GLY A 192 -0.49 -42.24 -17.23
N GLN A 193 -0.97 -43.43 -17.61
CA GLN A 193 -0.72 -44.67 -16.86
C GLN A 193 0.77 -45.03 -16.87
N THR A 194 1.47 -44.86 -17.99
CA THR A 194 2.93 -45.12 -18.09
C THR A 194 3.75 -44.37 -17.03
N LEU A 195 3.41 -43.11 -16.76
CA LEU A 195 4.08 -42.31 -15.73
C LEU A 195 3.73 -42.77 -14.32
N ALA A 196 2.47 -43.13 -14.09
CA ALA A 196 2.04 -43.69 -12.80
C ALA A 196 2.73 -45.03 -12.50
N ASP A 197 2.94 -45.87 -13.52
CA ASP A 197 3.59 -47.18 -13.40
C ASP A 197 5.07 -47.08 -13.01
N VAL A 198 5.78 -46.04 -13.47
CA VAL A 198 7.15 -45.74 -13.03
C VAL A 198 7.22 -44.99 -11.68
N GLY A 199 6.06 -44.79 -11.06
CA GLY A 199 5.93 -44.26 -9.70
C GLY A 199 5.84 -42.74 -9.59
N VAL A 200 5.59 -42.03 -10.70
CA VAL A 200 5.29 -40.59 -10.71
C VAL A 200 3.87 -40.34 -10.21
N ILE A 201 3.71 -39.30 -9.38
CA ILE A 201 2.44 -38.94 -8.75
C ILE A 201 1.69 -37.92 -9.62
N PRO A 202 0.41 -38.13 -9.95
CA PRO A 202 -0.37 -37.12 -10.69
C PRO A 202 -0.64 -35.91 -9.80
N GLY A 203 -0.32 -34.72 -10.29
CA GLY A 203 -0.59 -33.44 -9.64
C GLY A 203 -2.01 -32.91 -9.84
N CYS A 204 -2.87 -33.64 -10.56
CA CYS A 204 -4.25 -33.26 -10.85
C CYS A 204 -4.33 -31.86 -11.50
N ASP A 205 -5.12 -30.95 -10.94
CA ASP A 205 -5.30 -29.56 -11.39
C ASP A 205 -4.43 -28.54 -10.62
N MET A 206 -3.42 -29.00 -9.88
CA MET A 206 -2.46 -28.08 -9.24
C MET A 206 -1.68 -27.26 -10.27
N THR A 207 -1.44 -26.00 -9.95
CA THR A 207 -0.46 -25.19 -10.70
C THR A 207 0.96 -25.67 -10.37
N PRO A 208 1.95 -25.43 -11.27
CA PRO A 208 3.34 -25.77 -11.00
C PRO A 208 3.89 -25.14 -9.72
N GLU A 209 3.49 -23.90 -9.40
CA GLU A 209 3.90 -23.16 -8.20
C GLU A 209 3.35 -23.81 -6.92
N ALA A 210 2.07 -24.19 -6.94
CA ALA A 210 1.43 -24.89 -5.83
C ALA A 210 2.04 -26.29 -5.63
N ALA A 211 2.29 -27.01 -6.72
CA ALA A 211 2.93 -28.33 -6.68
C ALA A 211 4.35 -28.26 -6.12
N LEU A 212 5.17 -27.29 -6.57
CA LEU A 212 6.54 -27.12 -6.13
C LEU A 212 6.60 -26.77 -4.65
N THR A 213 5.73 -25.86 -4.22
CA THR A 213 5.63 -25.46 -2.82
C THR A 213 5.16 -26.61 -1.94
N LYS A 214 4.09 -27.31 -2.32
CA LYS A 214 3.57 -28.47 -1.58
C LYS A 214 4.65 -29.53 -1.43
N LEU A 215 5.40 -29.76 -2.50
CA LEU A 215 6.54 -30.68 -2.50
C LEU A 215 7.60 -30.26 -1.50
N SER A 216 8.00 -28.99 -1.53
CA SER A 216 8.99 -28.44 -0.59
C SER A 216 8.57 -28.57 0.87
N TYR A 217 7.32 -28.23 1.14
CA TYR A 217 6.71 -28.25 2.46
C TYR A 217 6.54 -29.67 2.99
N THR A 218 6.09 -30.61 2.16
CA THR A 218 5.93 -32.01 2.58
C THR A 218 7.28 -32.67 2.84
N LEU A 219 8.30 -32.35 2.04
CA LEU A 219 9.64 -32.88 2.21
C LEU A 219 10.34 -32.36 3.46
N SER A 220 10.05 -31.12 3.88
CA SER A 220 10.66 -30.52 5.07
C SER A 220 10.18 -31.11 6.40
N LYS A 221 9.02 -31.79 6.42
CA LYS A 221 8.50 -32.52 7.59
C LYS A 221 9.39 -33.70 7.94
N SER A 222 10.22 -33.56 8.98
CA SER A 222 11.18 -34.60 9.41
C SER A 222 10.52 -35.79 10.10
N GLU A 223 9.32 -35.58 10.63
CA GLU A 223 8.51 -36.54 11.38
C GLU A 223 7.80 -37.56 10.49
N LEU A 224 7.64 -37.27 9.20
CA LEU A 224 6.98 -38.16 8.25
C LEU A 224 7.99 -39.08 7.56
N SER A 225 7.65 -40.38 7.48
CA SER A 225 8.36 -41.34 6.63
C SER A 225 8.18 -41.02 5.15
N TRP A 226 9.01 -41.59 4.29
CA TRP A 226 8.91 -41.37 2.84
C TRP A 226 7.56 -41.86 2.29
N GLU A 227 7.04 -42.97 2.79
CA GLU A 227 5.77 -43.54 2.40
C GLU A 227 4.59 -42.64 2.80
N GLU A 228 4.64 -42.03 3.99
CA GLU A 228 3.64 -41.07 4.46
C GLU A 228 3.69 -39.76 3.65
N LYS A 229 4.89 -39.25 3.37
CA LYS A 229 5.08 -38.09 2.48
C LYS A 229 4.52 -38.37 1.08
N ARG A 230 4.72 -39.59 0.56
CA ARG A 230 4.18 -39.99 -0.74
C ARG A 230 2.66 -40.09 -0.72
N ARG A 231 2.06 -40.62 0.35
CA ARG A 231 0.59 -40.73 0.49
C ARG A 231 -0.11 -39.38 0.59
N SER A 232 0.49 -38.37 1.22
CA SER A 232 -0.14 -37.03 1.36
C SER A 232 -0.39 -36.30 0.03
N PHE A 233 0.22 -36.77 -1.07
CA PHE A 233 -0.07 -36.28 -2.42
C PHE A 233 -1.24 -37.03 -3.10
N TYR A 234 -1.63 -38.21 -2.61
CA TYR A 234 -2.75 -38.99 -3.15
C TYR A 234 -4.09 -38.72 -2.44
N ASP A 235 -4.09 -38.33 -1.17
CA ASP A 235 -5.30 -38.00 -0.40
C ASP A 235 -6.01 -36.70 -0.86
N LEU A 236 -5.71 -36.25 -2.08
CA LEU A 236 -6.30 -35.08 -2.71
C LEU A 236 -7.63 -35.44 -3.41
N ASP A 237 -8.64 -35.82 -2.64
CA ASP A 237 -10.03 -35.80 -3.12
C ASP A 237 -10.54 -34.34 -3.13
N PHE A 238 -10.08 -33.56 -4.10
CA PHE A 238 -10.42 -32.14 -4.31
C PHE A 238 -11.83 -31.92 -4.91
N ASN A 239 -12.83 -32.71 -4.51
CA ASN A 239 -14.17 -32.66 -5.08
C ASN A 239 -15.05 -31.45 -4.66
N HIS A 240 -14.47 -30.36 -4.14
CA HIS A 240 -15.26 -29.19 -3.70
C HIS A 240 -14.75 -27.80 -4.12
N ILE A 241 -13.86 -27.67 -5.11
CA ILE A 241 -13.28 -26.37 -5.51
C ILE A 241 -13.87 -25.81 -6.82
N THR A 242 -15.17 -25.99 -7.04
CA THR A 242 -15.92 -25.19 -8.03
C THR A 242 -17.10 -24.45 -7.39
N GLY A 243 -16.97 -24.09 -6.12
CA GLY A 243 -17.76 -23.01 -5.55
C GLY A 243 -17.31 -21.70 -6.19
N LYS A 244 -17.96 -21.30 -7.30
CA LYS A 244 -18.04 -19.88 -7.66
C LYS A 244 -18.66 -19.18 -6.45
N ALA A 245 -17.86 -18.69 -5.52
CA ALA A 245 -18.25 -17.50 -4.78
C ALA A 245 -18.67 -16.49 -5.85
N ASP A 246 -19.86 -15.92 -5.73
CA ASP A 246 -20.46 -15.07 -6.74
C ASP A 246 -19.71 -13.72 -6.77
N ILE A 247 -18.47 -13.72 -7.28
CA ILE A 247 -17.53 -12.60 -7.31
C ILE A 247 -18.10 -11.41 -8.10
N LYS A 248 -19.08 -11.65 -8.97
CA LYS A 248 -19.82 -10.61 -9.69
C LYS A 248 -20.62 -9.70 -8.75
N SER A 249 -21.14 -10.23 -7.65
CA SER A 249 -21.85 -9.44 -6.63
C SER A 249 -20.90 -8.60 -5.79
N LEU A 250 -19.71 -9.11 -5.49
CA LEU A 250 -18.62 -8.38 -4.82
C LEU A 250 -18.09 -7.21 -5.68
N PHE A 251 -17.96 -7.40 -6.99
CA PHE A 251 -17.47 -6.35 -7.90
C PHE A 251 -18.46 -5.18 -8.08
N LEU A 252 -19.77 -5.44 -7.96
CA LEU A 252 -20.79 -4.40 -7.97
C LEU A 252 -20.78 -3.56 -6.68
N PHE A 253 -20.34 -4.14 -5.56
CA PHE A 253 -20.20 -3.45 -4.27
C PHE A 253 -19.00 -2.50 -4.23
N VAL A 254 -17.89 -2.88 -4.89
CA VAL A 254 -16.63 -2.12 -4.92
C VAL A 254 -16.77 -0.76 -5.62
N SER A 255 -17.70 -0.57 -6.55
CA SER A 255 -17.79 0.68 -7.33
C SER A 255 -18.42 1.85 -6.58
N GLN A 256 -19.38 1.62 -5.69
CA GLN A 256 -19.93 2.66 -4.80
C GLN A 256 -18.99 2.97 -3.62
N GLU A 257 -18.25 1.98 -3.13
CA GLU A 257 -17.27 2.20 -2.05
C GLU A 257 -15.93 2.77 -2.55
N LEU A 258 -15.58 2.63 -3.84
CA LEU A 258 -14.40 3.28 -4.41
C LEU A 258 -14.48 4.81 -4.29
N GLU A 259 -15.69 5.39 -4.39
CA GLU A 259 -15.91 6.82 -4.16
C GLU A 259 -15.74 7.18 -2.68
N ALA A 260 -16.32 6.41 -1.76
CA ALA A 260 -16.18 6.63 -0.32
C ALA A 260 -14.72 6.50 0.17
N VAL A 261 -13.96 5.56 -0.42
CA VAL A 261 -12.56 5.31 -0.09
C VAL A 261 -11.65 6.34 -0.76
N ARG A 262 -11.98 6.77 -1.99
CA ARG A 262 -11.36 7.93 -2.63
C ARG A 262 -11.56 9.16 -1.74
N ASP A 263 -12.76 9.39 -1.25
CA ASP A 263 -13.08 10.52 -0.38
C ASP A 263 -12.38 10.44 1.00
N ALA A 264 -12.04 9.23 1.46
CA ALA A 264 -11.25 9.02 2.69
C ALA A 264 -9.73 9.18 2.50
N LEU A 265 -9.18 8.83 1.32
CA LEU A 265 -7.74 8.86 1.04
C LEU A 265 -7.26 10.15 0.36
N ILE A 266 -8.13 10.81 -0.39
CA ILE A 266 -7.80 12.08 -1.05
C ILE A 266 -7.39 13.17 -0.06
N PRO A 267 -8.07 13.39 1.09
CA PRO A 267 -7.64 14.40 2.04
C PRO A 267 -6.19 14.24 2.54
N PRO A 268 -5.77 13.08 3.09
CA PRO A 268 -4.39 12.91 3.52
C PRO A 268 -3.38 12.95 2.36
N LEU A 269 -3.73 12.41 1.18
CA LEU A 269 -2.84 12.42 0.02
C LEU A 269 -2.67 13.83 -0.58
N ALA A 270 -3.75 14.59 -0.68
CA ALA A 270 -3.73 15.97 -1.17
C ALA A 270 -2.99 16.89 -0.20
N CYS A 271 -3.19 16.71 1.12
CA CYS A 271 -2.41 17.44 2.13
C CYS A 271 -0.91 17.06 2.09
N ALA A 272 -0.57 15.80 1.85
CA ALA A 272 0.83 15.37 1.70
C ALA A 272 1.48 15.96 0.43
N ALA A 273 0.79 15.92 -0.71
CA ALA A 273 1.23 16.55 -1.94
C ALA A 273 1.39 18.08 -1.77
N ALA A 274 0.45 18.71 -1.06
CA ALA A 274 0.50 20.13 -0.76
C ALA A 274 1.69 20.52 0.13
N LYS A 275 2.06 19.65 1.07
CA LYS A 275 3.24 19.85 1.90
C LYS A 275 4.53 19.87 1.08
N LEU A 276 4.62 18.98 0.08
CA LEU A 276 5.77 18.89 -0.81
C LEU A 276 5.79 19.97 -1.90
N GLY A 277 4.70 20.71 -2.08
CA GLY A 277 4.55 21.68 -3.16
C GLY A 277 4.32 21.04 -4.53
N ASP A 278 3.90 19.77 -4.57
CA ASP A 278 3.74 19.00 -5.81
C ASP A 278 2.39 19.32 -6.50
N ILE A 279 2.45 20.28 -7.42
CA ILE A 279 1.29 20.72 -8.20
C ILE A 279 0.82 19.63 -9.17
N ASP A 280 1.74 18.85 -9.74
CA ASP A 280 1.41 17.81 -10.72
C ASP A 280 0.67 16.64 -10.05
N ALA A 281 1.07 16.26 -8.84
CA ALA A 281 0.34 15.30 -8.03
C ALA A 281 -1.08 15.79 -7.69
N LEU A 282 -1.26 17.07 -7.35
CA LEU A 282 -2.58 17.64 -7.06
C LEU A 282 -3.47 17.77 -8.31
N ARG A 283 -2.89 18.09 -9.47
CA ARG A 283 -3.59 18.03 -10.76
C ARG A 283 -4.07 16.63 -11.08
N ALA A 284 -3.22 15.63 -10.90
CA ALA A 284 -3.60 14.23 -11.11
C ALA A 284 -4.73 13.79 -10.17
N ILE A 285 -4.74 14.28 -8.92
CA ILE A 285 -5.84 14.03 -7.97
C ILE A 285 -7.15 14.69 -8.47
N ALA A 286 -7.09 15.93 -8.96
CA ALA A 286 -8.27 16.62 -9.49
C ALA A 286 -8.83 15.96 -10.77
N GLU A 287 -7.96 15.53 -11.68
CA GLU A 287 -8.35 14.83 -12.92
C GLU A 287 -9.05 13.49 -12.65
N MET A 288 -8.73 12.83 -11.53
CA MET A 288 -9.42 11.61 -11.08
C MET A 288 -10.73 11.88 -10.31
N GLY A 289 -11.26 13.11 -10.40
CA GLY A 289 -12.49 13.53 -9.73
C GLY A 289 -12.32 13.78 -8.24
N GLY A 290 -11.09 14.06 -7.80
CA GLY A 290 -10.77 14.35 -6.42
C GLY A 290 -11.14 15.76 -5.98
N ASN A 291 -11.80 15.88 -4.83
CA ASN A 291 -12.10 17.19 -4.25
C ASN A 291 -10.85 17.79 -3.59
N LEU A 292 -10.28 18.85 -4.18
CA LEU A 292 -9.12 19.57 -3.63
C LEU A 292 -9.46 20.48 -2.42
N SER A 293 -10.75 20.60 -2.07
CA SER A 293 -11.21 21.31 -0.88
C SER A 293 -11.50 20.36 0.29
N CYS A 294 -10.98 19.12 0.23
CA CYS A 294 -11.08 18.14 1.29
C CYS A 294 -10.34 18.58 2.57
N GLU A 295 -10.76 18.04 3.71
CA GLU A 295 -10.17 18.31 5.03
C GLU A 295 -9.48 17.05 5.57
N ASP A 296 -8.26 17.16 6.07
CA ASP A 296 -7.56 16.10 6.78
C ASP A 296 -8.14 15.84 8.18
N TYR A 297 -7.56 14.89 8.94
CA TYR A 297 -8.01 14.57 10.30
C TYR A 297 -7.91 15.75 11.30
N ASP A 298 -7.13 16.79 10.98
CA ASP A 298 -7.02 18.01 11.77
C ASP A 298 -7.94 19.13 11.23
N GLY A 299 -8.83 18.84 10.27
CA GLY A 299 -9.68 19.82 9.62
C GLY A 299 -8.93 20.72 8.62
N ARG A 300 -7.68 20.40 8.29
CA ARG A 300 -6.87 21.23 7.38
C ARG A 300 -7.14 20.83 5.94
N THR A 301 -7.38 21.83 5.11
CA THR A 301 -7.42 21.66 3.66
C THR A 301 -6.01 21.69 3.04
N PRO A 302 -5.82 21.19 1.80
CA PRO A 302 -4.57 21.37 1.06
C PRO A 302 -4.09 22.83 1.02
N LEU A 303 -5.02 23.79 0.99
CA LEU A 303 -4.71 25.22 1.04
C LEU A 303 -4.09 25.65 2.38
N HIS A 304 -4.53 25.10 3.51
CA HIS A 304 -3.90 25.37 4.82
C HIS A 304 -2.44 24.89 4.84
N VAL A 305 -2.18 23.71 4.28
CA VAL A 305 -0.84 23.12 4.26
C VAL A 305 0.07 23.88 3.30
N ALA A 306 -0.38 24.15 2.07
CA ALA A 306 0.37 24.93 1.10
C ALA A 306 0.70 26.34 1.61
N ALA A 307 -0.26 26.98 2.32
CA ALA A 307 -0.06 28.28 2.93
C ALA A 307 0.94 28.25 4.09
N SER A 308 0.93 27.21 4.92
CA SER A 308 1.88 27.01 6.02
C SER A 308 3.32 26.77 5.55
N GLU A 309 3.49 26.11 4.41
CA GLU A 309 4.82 25.79 3.84
C GLU A 309 5.33 26.90 2.89
N GLY A 310 4.47 27.85 2.50
CA GLY A 310 4.87 29.00 1.69
C GLY A 310 4.89 28.74 0.18
N HIS A 311 4.24 27.68 -0.30
CA HIS A 311 4.25 27.27 -1.70
C HIS A 311 3.35 28.16 -2.57
N LEU A 312 3.81 29.38 -2.90
CA LEU A 312 3.04 30.38 -3.65
C LEU A 312 2.39 29.86 -4.95
N PRO A 313 3.10 29.15 -5.86
CA PRO A 313 2.49 28.68 -7.11
C PRO A 313 1.40 27.64 -6.87
N LEU A 314 1.53 26.86 -5.79
CA LEU A 314 0.54 25.88 -5.42
C LEU A 314 -0.71 26.54 -4.79
N VAL A 315 -0.50 27.57 -3.96
CA VAL A 315 -1.60 28.37 -3.41
C VAL A 315 -2.43 29.00 -4.53
N GLU A 316 -1.78 29.58 -5.54
CA GLU A 316 -2.47 30.14 -6.72
C GLU A 316 -3.29 29.07 -7.47
N TYR A 317 -2.71 27.88 -7.67
CA TYR A 317 -3.40 26.77 -8.30
C TYR A 317 -4.63 26.31 -7.51
N LEU A 318 -4.53 26.16 -6.19
CA LEU A 318 -5.63 25.75 -5.33
C LEU A 318 -6.77 26.78 -5.31
N LEU A 319 -6.42 28.08 -5.26
CA LEU A 319 -7.40 29.17 -5.33
C LEU A 319 -8.13 29.20 -6.68
N THR A 320 -7.38 29.03 -7.78
CA THR A 320 -7.96 28.94 -9.13
C THR A 320 -8.86 27.70 -9.29
N SER A 321 -8.54 26.63 -8.56
CA SER A 321 -9.34 25.39 -8.50
C SER A 321 -10.56 25.50 -7.56
N GLY A 322 -10.84 26.68 -7.00
CA GLY A 322 -12.03 26.95 -6.20
C GLY A 322 -11.90 26.67 -4.70
N ALA A 323 -10.68 26.51 -4.16
CA ALA A 323 -10.48 26.32 -2.73
C ALA A 323 -10.92 27.56 -1.93
N THR A 324 -11.65 27.34 -0.83
CA THR A 324 -12.12 28.43 0.04
C THR A 324 -11.01 28.95 0.95
N VAL A 325 -10.88 30.28 1.03
CA VAL A 325 -9.96 30.96 1.95
C VAL A 325 -10.49 31.08 3.39
N TYR A 326 -11.73 30.65 3.62
CA TYR A 326 -12.42 30.78 4.91
C TYR A 326 -12.56 29.45 5.67
N ALA A 327 -12.05 28.34 5.13
CA ALA A 327 -12.03 27.07 5.85
C ALA A 327 -11.28 27.23 7.19
N ARG A 328 -11.68 26.44 8.18
CA ARG A 328 -11.10 26.49 9.53
C ARG A 328 -10.64 25.10 9.91
N ASP A 329 -9.40 24.99 10.35
CA ASP A 329 -8.89 23.76 10.95
C ASP A 329 -9.45 23.54 12.37
N ARG A 330 -9.06 22.43 13.02
CA ARG A 330 -9.48 22.08 14.38
C ARG A 330 -9.10 23.11 15.44
N TYR A 331 -8.13 23.98 15.15
CA TYR A 331 -7.68 25.05 16.03
C TYR A 331 -8.41 26.37 15.73
N GLY A 332 -9.31 26.37 14.74
CA GLY A 332 -10.02 27.54 14.27
C GLY A 332 -9.19 28.43 13.35
N SER A 333 -8.01 28.00 12.93
CA SER A 333 -7.11 28.78 12.08
C SER A 333 -7.56 28.72 10.62
N THR A 334 -7.53 29.85 9.94
CA THR A 334 -7.77 29.94 8.49
C THR A 334 -6.46 29.76 7.71
N PRO A 335 -6.49 29.49 6.38
CA PRO A 335 -5.28 29.45 5.57
C PRO A 335 -4.44 30.75 5.68
N LEU A 336 -5.07 31.90 5.87
CA LEU A 336 -4.39 33.18 6.11
C LEU A 336 -3.62 33.19 7.43
N MET A 337 -4.16 32.59 8.50
CA MET A 337 -3.47 32.47 9.78
C MET A 337 -2.25 31.53 9.69
N ASN A 338 -2.36 30.45 8.91
CA ASN A 338 -1.23 29.55 8.68
C ASN A 338 -0.15 30.17 7.78
N ALA A 339 -0.51 31.18 6.97
CA ALA A 339 0.41 31.90 6.08
C ALA A 339 1.25 32.99 6.77
N ILE A 340 1.10 33.23 8.09
CA ILE A 340 1.70 34.41 8.77
C ILE A 340 3.23 34.49 8.64
N GLN A 341 3.93 33.40 8.32
CA GLN A 341 5.38 33.42 8.09
C GLN A 341 5.77 33.69 6.63
N HIS A 342 4.81 33.76 5.70
CA HIS A 342 5.03 33.78 4.25
C HIS A 342 4.37 34.99 3.59
N ILE A 343 5.10 36.11 3.55
CA ILE A 343 4.62 37.42 3.05
C ILE A 343 3.93 37.37 1.68
N GLN A 344 4.50 36.62 0.73
CA GLN A 344 3.95 36.52 -0.62
C GLN A 344 2.59 35.82 -0.65
N VAL A 345 2.43 34.76 0.15
CA VAL A 345 1.18 34.02 0.29
C VAL A 345 0.12 34.88 0.99
N ILE A 346 0.49 35.66 2.00
CA ILE A 346 -0.42 36.60 2.69
C ILE A 346 -1.03 37.59 1.69
N ASN A 347 -0.21 38.19 0.82
CA ASN A 347 -0.70 39.15 -0.16
C ASN A 347 -1.71 38.50 -1.12
N LEU A 348 -1.39 37.30 -1.65
CA LEU A 348 -2.27 36.57 -2.55
C LEU A 348 -3.61 36.18 -1.88
N LEU A 349 -3.58 35.71 -0.63
CA LEU A 349 -4.79 35.37 0.13
C LEU A 349 -5.63 36.62 0.43
N ARG A 350 -5.00 37.75 0.74
CA ARG A 350 -5.68 39.03 0.97
C ARG A 350 -6.33 39.57 -0.31
N GLU A 351 -5.66 39.45 -1.46
CA GLU A 351 -6.20 39.84 -2.76
C GLU A 351 -7.43 39.00 -3.15
N THR A 352 -7.46 37.73 -2.75
CA THR A 352 -8.62 36.83 -2.92
C THR A 352 -9.71 37.02 -1.86
N GLY A 353 -9.58 38.01 -0.97
CA GLY A 353 -10.60 38.42 -0.02
C GLY A 353 -10.48 37.83 1.39
N ALA A 354 -9.44 37.04 1.67
CA ALA A 354 -9.20 36.52 3.02
C ALA A 354 -8.99 37.67 4.02
N HIS A 355 -9.60 37.57 5.19
CA HIS A 355 -9.46 38.57 6.25
C HIS A 355 -9.44 37.89 7.62
N LEU A 356 -8.79 38.54 8.58
CA LEU A 356 -8.77 38.08 9.97
C LEU A 356 -10.15 38.27 10.60
N SER A 357 -10.68 37.24 11.22
CA SER A 357 -11.95 37.30 11.96
C SER A 357 -11.75 37.88 13.37
N SER A 358 -12.84 38.24 14.05
CA SER A 358 -12.78 38.69 15.46
C SER A 358 -12.16 37.65 16.39
N HIS A 359 -12.36 36.36 16.10
CA HIS A 359 -11.76 35.24 16.85
C HIS A 359 -10.24 35.16 16.64
N ASP A 360 -9.77 35.36 15.41
CA ASP A 360 -8.35 35.39 15.07
C ASP A 360 -7.60 36.51 15.81
N LEU A 361 -8.32 37.61 16.07
CA LEU A 361 -7.83 38.82 16.69
C LEU A 361 -7.80 38.80 18.22
N GLU A 362 -8.40 37.79 18.88
CA GLU A 362 -8.54 37.77 20.35
C GLU A 362 -7.17 37.78 21.07
N ASN A 363 -6.19 37.05 20.52
CA ASN A 363 -4.84 36.95 21.08
C ASN A 363 -3.77 37.76 20.32
N THR A 364 -4.16 38.49 19.28
CA THR A 364 -3.21 39.20 18.41
C THR A 364 -2.41 40.27 19.15
N GLY A 365 -3.02 41.03 20.06
CA GLY A 365 -2.29 42.02 20.86
C GLY A 365 -1.14 41.42 21.67
N THR A 366 -1.37 40.28 22.31
CA THR A 366 -0.35 39.55 23.08
C THR A 366 0.74 38.99 22.15
N MET A 367 0.37 38.46 20.99
CA MET A 367 1.32 37.95 19.99
C MET A 367 2.23 39.07 19.46
N LEU A 368 1.66 40.22 19.10
CA LEU A 368 2.41 41.40 18.62
C LEU A 368 3.38 41.92 19.69
N CYS A 369 2.97 41.95 20.96
CA CYS A 369 3.86 42.28 22.08
C CYS A 369 5.02 41.29 22.21
N SER A 370 4.77 39.98 22.02
CA SER A 370 5.82 38.96 22.04
C SER A 370 6.83 39.12 20.91
N LEU A 371 6.35 39.37 19.68
CA LEU A 371 7.21 39.62 18.51
C LEU A 371 8.07 40.88 18.71
N ALA A 372 7.46 41.95 19.22
CA ALA A 372 8.15 43.18 19.55
C ALA A 372 9.21 43.01 20.65
N ALA A 373 8.96 42.16 21.65
CA ALA A 373 9.92 41.81 22.68
C ALA A 373 11.10 40.97 22.17
N LYS A 374 10.88 40.17 21.11
CA LYS A 374 11.93 39.38 20.44
C LYS A 374 12.74 40.17 19.42
N GLY A 375 12.24 41.33 18.99
CA GLY A 375 12.86 42.11 17.92
C GLY A 375 12.48 41.67 16.51
N ASP A 376 11.41 40.87 16.35
CA ASP A 376 11.02 40.28 15.06
C ASP A 376 10.19 41.27 14.21
N VAL A 377 10.88 42.03 13.37
CA VAL A 377 10.26 43.02 12.45
C VAL A 377 9.47 42.33 11.35
N ASP A 378 9.97 41.21 10.82
CA ASP A 378 9.35 40.50 9.70
C ASP A 378 8.02 39.86 10.12
N GLY A 379 7.97 39.25 11.31
CA GLY A 379 6.72 38.75 11.88
C GLY A 379 5.70 39.87 12.12
N LEU A 380 6.12 41.01 12.67
CA LEU A 380 5.25 42.19 12.83
C LEU A 380 4.74 42.72 11.48
N TYR A 381 5.59 42.69 10.46
CA TYR A 381 5.20 43.10 9.11
C TYR A 381 4.21 42.13 8.47
N ALA A 382 4.38 40.83 8.67
CA ALA A 382 3.46 39.83 8.16
C ALA A 382 2.06 39.94 8.81
N TRP A 383 1.98 40.12 10.14
CA TRP A 383 0.73 40.41 10.83
C TRP A 383 0.06 41.70 10.34
N TYR A 384 0.86 42.75 10.09
CA TYR A 384 0.37 43.98 9.48
C TYR A 384 -0.25 43.75 8.09
N LEU A 385 0.40 42.93 7.24
CA LEU A 385 -0.11 42.59 5.91
C LEU A 385 -1.37 41.72 5.97
N ALA A 386 -1.46 40.80 6.93
CA ALA A 386 -2.66 40.00 7.19
C ALA A 386 -3.84 40.85 7.66
N GLY A 387 -3.59 42.10 8.11
CA GLY A 387 -4.60 43.09 8.46
C GLY A 387 -4.81 43.28 9.97
N ALA A 388 -3.88 42.84 10.80
CA ALA A 388 -3.93 43.07 12.24
C ALA A 388 -3.70 44.55 12.60
N ASP A 389 -4.37 45.02 13.65
CA ASP A 389 -4.09 46.34 14.21
C ASP A 389 -2.87 46.28 15.14
N LEU A 390 -1.76 46.87 14.70
CA LEU A 390 -0.52 46.95 15.47
C LEU A 390 -0.66 47.71 16.81
N GLU A 391 -1.75 48.44 16.99
CA GLU A 391 -2.04 49.20 18.22
C GLU A 391 -2.81 48.39 19.26
N GLN A 392 -3.25 47.18 18.92
CA GLN A 392 -3.99 46.31 19.81
C GLN A 392 -3.16 45.97 21.06
N THR A 393 -3.78 46.12 22.22
CA THR A 393 -3.16 45.84 23.51
C THR A 393 -3.21 44.34 23.82
N GLY A 394 -2.15 43.81 24.41
CA GLY A 394 -2.15 42.47 25.00
C GLY A 394 -2.95 42.41 26.30
N TYR A 395 -2.95 41.25 26.94
CA TYR A 395 -3.67 41.01 28.20
C TYR A 395 -3.21 41.91 29.36
N ASP A 396 -1.97 42.42 29.30
CA ASP A 396 -1.38 43.31 30.31
C ASP A 396 -1.68 44.80 30.05
N GLY A 397 -2.54 45.09 29.05
CA GLY A 397 -2.89 46.44 28.64
C GLY A 397 -1.79 47.18 27.87
N LYS A 398 -0.64 46.54 27.61
CA LYS A 398 0.44 47.14 26.83
C LYS A 398 0.30 46.81 25.35
N ASN A 399 0.71 47.73 24.50
CA ASN A 399 0.82 47.48 23.06
C ASN A 399 2.27 47.18 22.64
N ALA A 400 2.43 46.64 21.43
CA ALA A 400 3.73 46.25 20.89
C ALA A 400 4.77 47.39 20.90
N LEU A 401 4.33 48.63 20.69
CA LEU A 401 5.19 49.82 20.73
C LEU A 401 5.74 50.10 22.13
N GLN A 402 4.90 49.98 23.18
CA GLN A 402 5.34 50.16 24.57
C GLN A 402 6.32 49.06 24.99
N VAL A 403 6.08 47.82 24.57
CA VAL A 403 6.97 46.69 24.84
C VAL A 403 8.32 46.88 24.14
N ALA A 404 8.33 47.23 22.85
CA ALA A 404 9.56 47.53 22.10
C ALA A 404 10.38 48.67 22.72
N LYS A 405 9.73 49.67 23.33
CA LYS A 405 10.42 50.78 24.03
C LYS A 405 11.11 50.29 25.29
N ALA A 406 10.46 49.39 26.04
CA ALA A 406 10.99 48.83 27.27
C ALA A 406 12.16 47.87 27.01
N THR A 407 12.11 47.09 25.92
CA THR A 407 13.17 46.15 25.53
C THR A 407 14.31 46.80 24.75
N GLY A 408 14.08 47.97 24.13
CA GLY A 408 15.12 48.76 23.46
C GLY A 408 15.42 48.34 22.02
N HIS A 409 14.54 47.57 21.37
CA HIS A 409 14.70 47.17 19.96
C HIS A 409 14.39 48.34 19.01
N LYS A 410 15.44 49.07 18.60
CA LYS A 410 15.33 50.28 17.75
C LYS A 410 14.64 50.01 16.40
N GLU A 411 14.95 48.90 15.74
CA GLU A 411 14.40 48.56 14.43
C GLU A 411 12.88 48.34 14.46
N VAL A 412 12.39 47.61 15.47
CA VAL A 412 10.95 47.44 15.72
C VAL A 412 10.27 48.78 16.03
N LEU A 413 10.93 49.64 16.83
CA LEU A 413 10.39 50.96 17.16
C LEU A 413 10.23 51.85 15.94
N ASP A 414 11.22 51.88 15.06
CA ASP A 414 11.20 52.67 13.84
C ASP A 414 10.15 52.14 12.87
N PHE A 415 10.04 50.81 12.73
CA PHE A 415 8.99 50.16 11.93
C PHE A 415 7.58 50.52 12.44
N LEU A 416 7.30 50.34 13.74
CA LEU A 416 5.98 50.62 14.32
C LEU A 416 5.63 52.12 14.22
N ARG A 417 6.58 53.02 14.44
CA ARG A 417 6.38 54.48 14.28
C ARG A 417 6.06 54.86 12.84
N GLN A 418 6.77 54.29 11.88
CA GLN A 418 6.54 54.56 10.46
C GLN A 418 5.13 54.15 10.03
N LYS A 419 4.64 52.99 10.51
CA LYS A 419 3.29 52.51 10.19
C LYS A 419 2.18 53.29 10.90
N GLN A 420 2.41 53.75 12.13
CA GLN A 420 1.49 54.68 12.82
C GLN A 420 1.32 56.00 12.06
N GLN A 421 2.40 56.61 11.59
CA GLN A 421 2.34 57.89 10.85
C GLN A 421 1.56 57.76 9.53
N LYS A 422 1.65 56.62 8.84
CA LYS A 422 0.86 56.34 7.64
C LYS A 422 -0.64 56.18 7.94
N LYS A 423 -1.02 55.48 9.03
CA LYS A 423 -2.43 55.32 9.47
C LYS A 423 -3.07 56.68 9.80
N VAL A 424 -2.30 57.57 10.44
CA VAL A 424 -2.73 58.94 10.75
C VAL A 424 -2.91 59.77 9.47
N ARG A 425 -1.97 59.73 8.51
CA ARG A 425 -2.10 60.44 7.22
C ARG A 425 -3.31 59.99 6.39
N LEU A 426 -3.62 58.69 6.36
CA LEU A 426 -4.78 58.15 5.63
C LEU A 426 -6.12 58.59 6.26
N ARG A 427 -6.19 58.74 7.59
CA ARG A 427 -7.39 59.29 8.27
C ARG A 427 -7.66 60.76 7.93
N PHE A 428 -6.62 61.53 7.62
CA PHE A 428 -6.74 62.93 7.20
C PHE A 428 -6.96 63.12 5.68
N GLN A 429 -7.01 62.03 4.91
CA GLN A 429 -7.30 62.01 3.46
C GLN A 429 -8.54 61.16 3.11
N GLY A 430 -9.48 60.97 4.06
CA GLY A 430 -10.83 60.48 3.75
C GLY A 430 -11.62 61.53 2.95
N PRO A 431 -12.64 61.13 2.15
CA PRO A 431 -13.22 61.98 1.12
C PRO A 431 -13.80 63.26 1.75
N GLY A 432 -13.20 64.39 1.38
CA GLY A 432 -13.85 65.70 1.54
C GLY A 432 -15.15 65.68 0.76
N PHE A 433 -16.23 66.07 1.43
CA PHE A 433 -17.47 66.52 0.82
C PHE A 433 -17.22 67.61 -0.25
#